data_AF-A0A7G6YFP7-F1
#
_entry.id   AF-A0A7G6YFP7-F1
#
_cell.length_a   1.000
_cell.length_b   1.000
_cell.length_c   1.000
_cell.angle_alpha   90.00
_cell.angle_beta   90.00
_cell.angle_gamma   90.00
#
_symmetry.space_group_name_H-M   'P 1'
#
loop_
_entity.id
_entity.type
_entity.pdbx_description
1 polymer ?
#
loop_
_entity_poly.entity_id
_entity_poly.type
_entity_poly.pdbx_seq_one_letter_code
_entity_poly.pdbx_strand_id
1 'polypeptide(L)'
;MSSPEVPTRGPARPLPYVISGVLLVIAIVLPLVVPIYARSEPALAGIPFFYWYQMLWVLIDSGLLWICYALIVREDRRRRAAVRPPEVDE
;
A
#
# COMPACT_ATOMS: atom_id res chain seq x y z
N MET A 1 -19.10 -36.36 10.17
CA MET A 1 -19.30 -35.78 8.83
C MET A 1 -18.82 -34.34 8.90
N SER A 2 -17.67 -34.02 8.31
CA SER A 2 -17.16 -32.65 8.21
C SER A 2 -18.05 -31.86 7.26
N SER A 3 -18.64 -30.75 7.72
CA SER A 3 -19.42 -29.85 6.88
C SER A 3 -18.58 -29.38 5.68
N PRO A 4 -19.17 -29.22 4.48
CA PRO A 4 -18.44 -28.64 3.36
C PRO A 4 -17.99 -27.23 3.76
N GLU A 5 -16.68 -27.00 3.78
CA GLU A 5 -16.10 -25.72 4.15
C GLU A 5 -16.40 -24.70 3.04
N VAL A 6 -17.42 -23.87 3.27
CA VAL A 6 -17.81 -22.81 2.33
C VAL A 6 -16.71 -21.76 2.35
N PRO A 7 -15.98 -21.54 1.24
CA PRO A 7 -14.89 -20.58 1.22
C PRO A 7 -15.40 -19.19 1.56
N THR A 8 -14.87 -18.54 2.61
CA THR A 8 -15.32 -17.20 3.03
C THR A 8 -14.84 -16.08 2.08
N ARG A 9 -13.85 -16.36 1.21
CA ARG A 9 -13.29 -15.41 0.24
C ARG A 9 -12.98 -16.09 -1.09
N GLY A 10 -13.27 -15.38 -2.19
CA GLY A 10 -12.92 -15.82 -3.53
C GLY A 10 -11.41 -15.87 -3.79
N PRO A 11 -10.98 -16.51 -4.89
CA PRO A 11 -9.58 -16.74 -5.21
C PRO A 11 -8.80 -15.44 -5.39
N ALA A 12 -7.53 -15.52 -4.99
CA ALA A 12 -6.63 -14.38 -4.93
C ALA A 12 -6.08 -13.96 -6.30
N ARG A 13 -6.20 -12.67 -6.65
CA ARG A 13 -5.33 -12.11 -7.69
C ARG A 13 -3.96 -11.77 -7.08
N PRO A 14 -2.84 -12.25 -7.64
CA PRO A 14 -1.52 -11.96 -7.09
C PRO A 14 -1.08 -10.52 -7.36
N LEU A 15 -1.52 -9.93 -8.48
CA LEU A 15 -1.04 -8.64 -8.96
C LEU A 15 -1.18 -7.48 -7.96
N PRO A 16 -2.33 -7.25 -7.28
CA PRO A 16 -2.45 -6.16 -6.31
C PRO A 16 -1.46 -6.29 -5.13
N TYR A 17 -1.18 -7.52 -4.68
CA TYR A 17 -0.25 -7.78 -3.58
C TYR A 17 1.21 -7.57 -3.99
N VAL A 18 1.56 -7.98 -5.21
CA VAL A 18 2.91 -7.72 -5.75
C VAL A 18 3.14 -6.22 -5.87
N ILE A 19 2.17 -5.46 -6.39
CA ILE A 19 2.27 -4.00 -6.49
C ILE A 19 2.40 -3.37 -5.10
N SER A 20 1.56 -3.76 -4.13
CA SER A 20 1.67 -3.27 -2.75
C SER A 20 3.01 -3.63 -2.11
N GLY A 21 3.53 -4.84 -2.35
CA GLY A 21 4.84 -5.26 -1.86
C GLY A 21 5.97 -4.40 -2.43
N VAL A 22 5.96 -4.13 -3.73
CA VAL A 22 6.95 -3.26 -4.38
C VAL A 22 6.85 -1.83 -3.84
N LEU A 23 5.66 -1.27 -3.71
CA LEU A 23 5.46 0.07 -3.14
C LEU A 23 5.98 0.16 -1.70
N LEU A 24 5.73 -0.85 -0.87
CA LEU A 24 6.25 -0.89 0.51
C LEU A 24 7.78 -0.98 0.54
N VAL A 25 8.38 -1.79 -0.34
CA VAL A 25 9.85 -1.86 -0.46
C VAL A 25 10.41 -0.50 -0.85
N ILE A 26 9.77 0.20 -1.80
CA ILE A 26 10.17 1.55 -2.19
C ILE A 26 10.05 2.52 -1.01
N ALA A 27 8.93 2.50 -0.29
CA ALA A 27 8.69 3.35 0.89
C ALA A 27 9.69 3.13 2.02
N ILE A 28 10.28 1.93 2.13
CA ILE A 28 11.31 1.64 3.14
C ILE A 28 12.69 1.99 2.61
N VAL A 29 13.06 1.46 1.45
CA VAL A 29 14.44 1.52 0.97
C VAL A 29 14.85 2.95 0.61
N LEU A 30 13.99 3.72 -0.05
CA LEU A 30 14.33 5.07 -0.52
C LEU A 30 14.69 6.04 0.63
N PRO A 31 13.89 6.17 1.70
CA PRO A 31 14.26 7.00 2.84
C PRO A 31 15.42 6.42 3.64
N LEU A 32 15.79 5.15 3.50
CA LEU A 32 16.97 4.57 4.15
C LEU A 32 18.28 4.86 3.39
N VAL A 33 18.24 5.36 2.16
CA VAL A 33 19.45 5.71 1.40
C VAL A 33 20.00 7.07 1.86
N VAL A 34 20.50 7.10 3.10
CA VAL A 34 21.12 8.25 3.78
C VAL A 34 22.04 9.09 2.89
N PRO A 35 22.98 8.53 2.11
CA PRO A 35 23.90 9.36 1.32
C PRO A 35 23.21 10.21 0.24
N ILE A 36 21.98 9.89 -0.17
CA ILE A 36 21.26 10.69 -1.18
C ILE A 36 20.88 12.06 -0.62
N TYR A 37 20.48 12.10 0.65
CA TYR A 37 19.90 13.27 1.29
C TYR A 37 20.66 13.82 2.48
N ALA A 38 21.78 13.21 2.87
CA ALA A 38 22.73 13.75 3.84
C ALA A 38 23.56 14.90 3.23
N ARG A 39 22.87 15.91 2.71
CA ARG A 39 23.45 17.16 2.23
C ARG A 39 22.79 18.32 2.96
N SER A 40 23.54 19.39 3.20
CA SER A 40 23.03 20.64 3.76
C SER A 40 22.40 21.52 2.69
N GLU A 41 22.89 21.42 1.45
CA GLU A 41 22.43 22.17 0.28
C GLU A 41 21.66 21.27 -0.70
N PRO A 42 20.59 21.76 -1.35
CA PRO A 42 20.02 23.11 -1.26
C PRO A 42 19.16 23.35 -0.01
N ALA A 43 19.37 24.51 0.63
CA ALA A 43 18.49 24.98 1.70
C ALA A 43 17.24 25.65 1.10
N LEU A 44 16.06 25.28 1.58
CA LEU A 44 14.79 25.86 1.17
C LEU A 44 14.31 26.84 2.24
N ALA A 45 14.26 28.14 1.93
CA ALA A 45 13.87 29.18 2.90
C ALA A 45 14.64 29.13 4.24
N GLY A 46 15.93 28.74 4.21
CA GLY A 46 16.77 28.57 5.40
C GLY A 46 16.67 27.19 6.08
N ILE A 47 15.80 26.29 5.60
CA ILE A 47 15.69 24.91 6.07
C ILE A 47 16.68 24.03 5.28
N PRO A 48 17.64 23.34 5.94
CA PRO A 48 18.58 22.44 5.27
C PRO A 48 17.89 21.31 4.48
N PHE A 49 18.55 20.81 3.44
CA PHE A 49 18.01 19.77 2.55
C PHE A 49 17.43 18.57 3.30
N PHE A 50 18.18 18.05 4.28
CA PHE A 50 17.75 16.96 5.12
C PHE A 50 16.33 17.14 5.68
N TYR A 51 16.02 18.27 6.28
CA TYR A 51 14.75 18.44 7.01
C TYR A 51 13.55 18.54 6.07
N TRP A 52 13.63 19.38 5.03
CA TRP A 52 12.50 19.54 4.12
C TRP A 52 12.26 18.28 3.29
N TYR A 53 13.34 17.57 2.93
CA TYR A 53 13.26 16.30 2.21
C TYR A 53 12.58 15.22 3.05
N GLN A 54 12.93 15.11 4.35
CA GLN A 54 12.25 14.20 5.28
C GLN A 54 10.76 14.56 5.42
N MET A 55 10.42 15.84 5.49
CA MET A 55 9.02 16.28 5.57
C MET A 55 8.23 15.96 4.29
N LEU A 56 8.85 16.10 3.13
CA LEU A 56 8.27 15.66 1.85
C LEU A 56 8.05 14.14 1.83
N TRP A 57 9.01 13.37 2.35
CA TRP A 57 8.91 11.91 2.45
C TRP A 57 7.73 11.44 3.30
N VAL A 58 7.41 12.14 4.39
CA VAL A 58 6.21 11.82 5.19
C VAL A 58 4.93 11.86 4.34
N LEU A 59 4.80 12.86 3.46
CA LEU A 59 3.64 12.97 2.57
C LEU A 59 3.65 11.91 1.47
N ILE A 60 4.83 11.63 0.91
CA ILE A 60 5.03 10.59 -0.10
C ILE A 60 4.65 9.23 0.49
N ASP A 61 5.22 8.84 1.63
CA ASP A 61 4.98 7.55 2.28
C ASP A 61 3.51 7.38 2.69
N SER A 62 2.87 8.45 3.19
CA SER A 62 1.42 8.45 3.44
C SER A 62 0.63 8.13 2.17
N GLY A 63 1.01 8.75 1.04
CA GLY A 63 0.41 8.47 -0.26
C GLY A 63 0.65 7.03 -0.75
N LEU A 64 1.88 6.52 -0.63
CA LEU A 64 2.20 5.13 -1.00
C LEU A 64 1.40 4.14 -0.15
N LEU A 65 1.33 4.37 1.16
CA LEU A 65 0.60 3.53 2.08
C LEU A 65 -0.91 3.56 1.79
N TRP A 66 -1.45 4.73 1.45
CA TRP A 66 -2.83 4.87 1.02
C TRP A 66 -3.12 4.09 -0.27
N ILE A 67 -2.23 4.13 -1.27
CA ILE A 67 -2.37 3.35 -2.50
C ILE A 67 -2.35 1.84 -2.18
N CYS A 68 -1.40 1.39 -1.35
CA CYS A 68 -1.34 0.00 -0.90
C CYS A 68 -2.65 -0.42 -0.23
N TYR A 69 -3.16 0.39 0.69
CA TYR A 69 -4.42 0.17 1.37
C TYR A 69 -5.58 0.09 0.38
N ALA A 70 -5.69 1.04 -0.56
CA ALA A 70 -6.75 1.07 -1.55
C ALA A 70 -6.74 -0.17 -2.46
N LEU A 71 -5.56 -0.63 -2.89
CA LEU A 71 -5.41 -1.84 -3.71
C LEU A 71 -5.87 -3.10 -2.96
N ILE A 72 -5.45 -3.25 -1.70
CA ILE A 72 -5.80 -4.41 -0.87
C ILE A 72 -7.30 -4.41 -0.55
N VAL A 73 -7.86 -3.27 -0.15
CA VAL A 73 -9.30 -3.16 0.18
C VAL A 73 -10.17 -3.43 -1.05
N ARG A 74 -9.76 -2.92 -2.22
CA ARG A 74 -10.50 -3.16 -3.48
C ARG A 74 -10.50 -4.64 -3.86
N GLU A 75 -9.37 -5.33 -3.69
CA GLU A 75 -9.27 -6.76 -3.95
C GLU A 75 -10.04 -7.58 -2.90
N ASP A 76 -10.02 -7.22 -1.61
CA ASP A 76 -10.82 -7.89 -0.58
C ASP A 76 -12.33 -7.74 -0.84
N ARG A 77 -12.79 -6.54 -1.20
CA ARG A 77 -14.20 -6.31 -1.61
C ARG A 77 -14.60 -7.18 -2.80
N ARG A 78 -13.75 -7.27 -3.82
CA ARG A 78 -13.98 -8.15 -4.99
C ARG A 78 -14.09 -9.61 -4.58
N ARG A 79 -13.20 -10.09 -3.70
CA ARG A 79 -13.21 -11.49 -3.23
C ARG A 79 -14.45 -11.84 -2.44
N ARG A 80 -14.97 -10.90 -1.63
CA ARG A 80 -16.23 -11.09 -0.90
C ARG A 80 -17.44 -11.13 -1.85
N ALA A 81 -17.47 -10.24 -2.85
CA ALA A 81 -18.53 -10.22 -3.85
C ALA A 81 -18.58 -11.51 -4.70
N ALA A 82 -17.43 -12.13 -4.98
CA ALA A 82 -17.35 -13.37 -5.74
C ALA A 82 -17.95 -14.60 -5.01
N VAL A 83 -18.15 -14.51 -3.70
CA VAL A 83 -18.70 -15.60 -2.86
C VAL A 83 -20.14 -15.31 -2.45
N ARG A 84 -20.62 -14.06 -2.59
CA ARG A 84 -21.99 -13.70 -2.21
C ARG A 84 -22.97 -14.48 -3.09
N PRO A 85 -23.84 -15.33 -2.50
CA PRO A 85 -24.87 -16.02 -3.26
C PRO A 85 -25.85 -14.99 -3.86
N PRO A 86 -26.44 -15.27 -5.04
CA PRO A 86 -27.51 -14.44 -5.58
C PRO A 86 -28.63 -14.36 -4.53
N GLU A 87 -29.11 -13.14 -4.27
CA GLU A 87 -30.27 -12.89 -3.43
C GLU A 87 -31.43 -13.65 -4.08
N VAL A 88 -31.95 -14.66 -3.38
CA VAL A 88 -33.14 -15.39 -3.84
C VAL A 88 -34.29 -14.43 -3.59
N ASP A 89 -34.64 -13.65 -4.61
CA ASP A 89 -35.85 -12.83 -4.61
C ASP A 89 -37.05 -13.80 -4.56
N GLU A 90 -37.68 -13.91 -3.38
CA GLU A 90 -38.96 -14.61 -3.15
C GLU A 90 -40.15 -13.87 -3.78
#